data_AF-A0A7C5N9F5-F1
#
_entry.id   AF-A0A7C5N9F5-F1
#
_cell.length_a   1.000
_cell.length_b   1.000
_cell.length_c   1.000
_cell.angle_alpha   90.00
_cell.angle_beta   90.00
_cell.angle_gamma   90.00
#
_symmetry.space_group_name_H-M   'P 1'
#
loop_
_entity.id
_entity.type
_entity.pdbx_description
1 polymer ?
#
loop_
_entity_poly.entity_id
_entity_poly.type
_entity_poly.pdbx_seq_one_letter_code
_entity_poly.pdbx_strand_id
1 'polypeptide(L)'
;MPKSRTRSYLICYDIADPKRLTRIHRQVSAEALQVQYSVYLYRGSEARLEKLKYSLAKDIDEGRDDIRIYALPSRIDIHLGGKRATDEGIFLLGNDLERFESGHDDSAPPQSDTPPQASTNRHLHSTASPPARY
;
A
#
# COMPACT_ATOMS: atom_id res chain seq x y z
N MET A 1 -22.54 11.96 2.52
CA MET A 1 -22.16 10.87 1.60
C MET A 1 -21.98 9.59 2.41
N PRO A 2 -22.45 8.41 1.96
CA PRO A 2 -22.19 7.18 2.70
C PRO A 2 -20.68 6.90 2.70
N LYS A 3 -20.09 6.75 3.90
CA LYS A 3 -18.69 6.35 4.07
C LYS A 3 -18.50 5.00 3.38
N SER A 4 -17.75 4.98 2.28
CA SER A 4 -17.29 3.74 1.68
C SER A 4 -16.52 2.97 2.75
N ARG A 5 -17.02 1.81 3.14
CA ARG A 5 -16.33 0.96 4.14
C ARG A 5 -15.12 0.34 3.48
N THR A 6 -13.93 0.65 3.99
CA THR A 6 -12.69 -0.02 3.62
C THR A 6 -12.73 -1.48 4.06
N ARG A 7 -12.37 -2.39 3.16
CA ARG A 7 -12.28 -3.83 3.40
C ARG A 7 -10.99 -4.39 2.82
N SER A 8 -10.51 -5.47 3.42
CA SER A 8 -9.30 -6.18 2.98
C SER A 8 -9.69 -7.44 2.18
N TYR A 9 -8.92 -7.73 1.14
CA TYR A 9 -9.12 -8.89 0.28
C TYR A 9 -7.78 -9.51 -0.11
N LEU A 10 -7.73 -10.83 -0.21
CA LEU A 10 -6.61 -11.55 -0.78
C LEU A 10 -6.94 -11.90 -2.24
N ILE A 11 -6.08 -11.49 -3.16
CA ILE A 11 -6.19 -11.77 -4.58
C ILE A 11 -5.12 -12.80 -4.92
N CYS A 12 -5.54 -13.97 -5.41
CA CYS A 12 -4.66 -15.01 -5.90
C CYS A 12 -4.96 -15.25 -7.37
N TYR A 13 -3.93 -15.50 -8.16
CA TYR A 13 -4.12 -15.90 -9.55
C TYR A 13 -3.25 -17.09 -9.95
N ASP A 14 -3.73 -17.84 -10.93
CA ASP A 14 -2.97 -18.82 -11.68
C ASP A 14 -3.22 -18.56 -13.17
N ILE A 15 -2.22 -17.97 -13.85
CA ILE A 15 -2.34 -17.47 -15.22
C ILE A 15 -1.37 -18.23 -16.10
N ALA A 16 -1.89 -18.93 -17.11
CA ALA A 16 -1.09 -19.83 -17.93
C ALA A 16 -0.21 -19.11 -18.97
N ASP A 17 -0.67 -17.96 -19.50
CA ASP A 17 0.04 -17.23 -20.55
C ASP A 17 0.89 -16.06 -19.99
N PRO A 18 2.20 -15.99 -20.31
CA PRO A 18 3.09 -14.94 -19.82
C PRO A 18 2.68 -13.50 -20.21
N LYS A 19 2.02 -13.32 -21.37
CA LYS A 19 1.60 -11.98 -21.82
C LYS A 19 0.38 -11.53 -21.03
N ARG A 20 -0.61 -12.41 -20.81
CA ARG A 20 -1.76 -12.13 -19.93
C ARG A 20 -1.30 -11.91 -18.50
N LEU A 21 -0.38 -12.74 -18.00
CA LEU A 21 0.22 -12.59 -16.67
C LEU A 21 0.85 -11.21 -16.48
N THR A 22 1.63 -10.73 -17.45
CA THR A 22 2.27 -9.40 -17.36
C THR A 22 1.23 -8.27 -17.29
N ARG A 23 0.11 -8.38 -18.01
CA ARG A 23 -0.98 -7.38 -17.99
C ARG A 23 -1.70 -7.39 -16.64
N ILE A 24 -2.09 -8.57 -16.17
CA ILE A 24 -2.76 -8.79 -14.89
C ILE A 24 -1.87 -8.32 -13.74
N HIS A 25 -0.59 -8.72 -13.72
CA HIS A 25 0.38 -8.29 -12.73
C HIS A 25 0.46 -6.76 -12.64
N ARG A 26 0.53 -6.06 -13.78
CA ARG A 26 0.58 -4.59 -13.80
C ARG A 26 -0.71 -3.96 -13.26
N GLN A 27 -1.88 -4.52 -13.61
CA GLN A 27 -3.17 -4.01 -13.13
C GLN A 27 -3.33 -4.22 -11.62
N VAL A 28 -3.05 -5.41 -11.11
CA VAL A 28 -3.20 -5.73 -9.68
C VAL A 28 -2.16 -4.98 -8.84
N SER A 29 -0.92 -4.87 -9.31
CA SER A 29 0.15 -4.15 -8.58
C SER A 29 -0.09 -2.64 -8.45
N ALA A 30 -0.97 -2.05 -9.28
CA ALA A 30 -1.36 -0.65 -9.15
C ALA A 30 -2.36 -0.40 -8.00
N GLU A 31 -3.04 -1.46 -7.54
CA GLU A 31 -4.18 -1.39 -6.62
C GLU A 31 -3.95 -2.18 -5.33
N ALA A 32 -3.03 -3.14 -5.33
CA ALA A 32 -2.82 -4.09 -4.25
C ALA A 32 -1.33 -4.34 -3.97
N LEU A 33 -1.02 -4.70 -2.74
CA LEU A 33 0.33 -5.02 -2.29
C LEU A 33 0.69 -6.47 -2.64
N GLN A 34 1.79 -6.69 -3.35
CA GLN A 34 2.28 -8.04 -3.61
C GLN A 34 2.80 -8.68 -2.32
N VAL A 35 2.25 -9.82 -1.92
CA VAL A 35 2.71 -10.58 -0.75
C VAL A 35 3.51 -11.82 -1.15
N GLN A 36 3.20 -12.41 -2.31
CA GLN A 36 3.98 -13.45 -3.00
C GLN A 36 3.80 -13.30 -4.52
N TYR A 37 4.54 -14.08 -5.31
CA TYR A 37 4.56 -13.98 -6.78
C TYR A 37 3.15 -13.90 -7.42
N SER A 38 2.22 -14.74 -6.96
CA SER A 38 0.83 -14.79 -7.46
C SER A 38 -0.22 -14.42 -6.41
N VAL A 39 0.18 -13.73 -5.34
CA VAL A 39 -0.70 -13.40 -4.21
C VAL A 39 -0.54 -11.93 -3.84
N TYR A 40 -1.67 -11.23 -3.75
CA TYR A 40 -1.75 -9.81 -3.47
C TYR A 40 -2.75 -9.53 -2.36
N LEU A 41 -2.45 -8.52 -1.54
CA LEU A 41 -3.33 -7.98 -0.50
C LEU A 41 -3.89 -6.65 -0.96
N TYR A 42 -5.21 -6.60 -1.16
CA TYR A 42 -5.94 -5.38 -1.47
C TYR A 42 -6.61 -4.83 -0.20
N ARG A 43 -6.52 -3.52 0.04
CA ARG A 43 -7.29 -2.82 1.09
C ARG A 43 -7.87 -1.55 0.48
N GLY A 44 -9.19 -1.46 0.41
CA GLY A 44 -9.84 -0.33 -0.22
C GLY A 44 -11.35 -0.44 -0.26
N SER A 45 -11.97 0.38 -1.10
CA SER A 45 -13.42 0.38 -1.30
C SER A 45 -13.87 -0.79 -2.16
N GLU A 46 -15.04 -1.34 -1.83
CA GLU A 46 -15.65 -2.41 -2.63
C GLU A 46 -15.92 -1.96 -4.07
N ALA A 47 -16.31 -0.70 -4.29
CA ALA A 47 -16.53 -0.14 -5.63
C ALA A 47 -15.26 -0.14 -6.49
N ARG A 48 -14.08 0.11 -5.89
CA ARG A 48 -12.80 0.08 -6.62
C ARG A 48 -12.35 -1.35 -6.88
N LEU A 49 -12.60 -2.27 -5.94
CA LEU A 49 -12.40 -3.70 -6.17
C LEU A 49 -13.28 -4.22 -7.31
N GLU A 50 -14.56 -3.82 -7.41
CA GLU A 50 -15.43 -4.22 -8.50
C GLU A 50 -14.93 -3.70 -9.87
N LYS A 51 -14.40 -2.48 -9.93
CA LYS A 51 -13.75 -1.97 -11.15
C LYS A 51 -12.51 -2.78 -11.53
N LEU A 52 -11.71 -3.18 -10.54
CA LEU A 52 -10.56 -4.06 -10.75
C LEU A 52 -11.02 -5.42 -11.30
N LYS A 53 -12.01 -6.06 -10.67
CA LYS A 53 -12.59 -7.33 -11.14
C LYS A 53 -13.06 -7.26 -12.59
N TYR A 54 -13.80 -6.21 -12.93
CA TYR A 54 -14.30 -6.02 -14.30
C TYR A 54 -13.16 -5.81 -15.30
N SER A 55 -12.08 -5.15 -14.90
CA SER A 55 -10.90 -4.98 -15.77
C SER A 55 -10.15 -6.29 -15.96
N LEU A 56 -9.96 -7.06 -14.88
CA LEU A 56 -9.31 -8.37 -14.93
C LEU A 56 -10.08 -9.37 -15.79
N ALA A 57 -11.41 -9.40 -15.69
CA ALA A 57 -12.27 -10.28 -16.48
C ALA A 57 -12.11 -10.08 -18.00
N LYS A 58 -11.65 -8.91 -18.45
CA LYS A 58 -11.40 -8.63 -19.88
C LYS A 58 -10.05 -9.12 -20.38
N ASP A 59 -9.10 -9.33 -19.48
CA ASP A 59 -7.72 -9.69 -19.81
C ASP A 59 -7.42 -11.19 -19.56
N ILE A 60 -8.35 -11.95 -18.97
CA ILE A 60 -8.22 -13.41 -18.72
C ILE A 60 -8.82 -14.28 -19.83
N ASP A 61 -8.30 -15.50 -19.95
CA ASP A 61 -8.92 -16.64 -20.64
C ASP A 61 -9.59 -17.54 -19.60
N GLU A 62 -10.92 -17.46 -19.45
CA GLU A 62 -11.68 -18.19 -18.41
C GLU A 62 -11.48 -19.72 -18.44
N GLY A 63 -11.06 -20.29 -19.58
CA GLY A 63 -10.80 -21.73 -19.69
C GLY A 63 -9.41 -22.16 -19.23
N ARG A 64 -8.49 -21.20 -19.00
CA ARG A 64 -7.07 -21.47 -18.71
C ARG A 64 -6.51 -20.70 -17.52
N ASP A 65 -7.18 -19.63 -17.13
CA ASP A 65 -6.75 -18.72 -16.09
C ASP A 65 -7.73 -18.78 -14.91
N ASP A 66 -7.22 -18.79 -13.69
CA ASP A 66 -8.02 -18.72 -12.46
C ASP A 66 -7.62 -17.49 -11.67
N ILE A 67 -8.61 -16.67 -11.28
CA ILE A 67 -8.42 -15.54 -10.36
C ILE A 67 -9.41 -15.70 -9.22
N ARG A 68 -8.88 -15.72 -8.00
CA ARG A 68 -9.65 -15.87 -6.78
C ARG A 68 -9.47 -14.65 -5.89
N ILE A 69 -10.59 -14.16 -5.36
CA ILE A 69 -10.61 -13.00 -4.48
C ILE A 69 -11.36 -13.38 -3.21
N TYR A 70 -10.64 -13.40 -2.10
CA TYR A 70 -11.18 -13.77 -0.79
C TYR A 70 -11.31 -12.54 0.09
N ALA A 71 -12.51 -12.30 0.63
CA ALA A 71 -12.70 -11.26 1.63
C ALA A 71 -12.01 -11.66 2.93
N LEU A 72 -11.25 -10.73 3.51
CA LEU A 72 -10.53 -10.95 4.76
C LEU A 72 -11.27 -10.27 5.93
N PRO A 73 -11.20 -10.85 7.14
CA PRO A 73 -11.69 -10.18 8.34
C PRO A 73 -10.89 -8.91 8.62
N SER A 74 -11.44 -8.02 9.45
CA SER A 74 -10.81 -6.73 9.76
C SER A 74 -9.48 -6.83 10.52
N ARG A 75 -9.23 -7.98 11.17
CA ARG A 75 -7.96 -8.33 11.80
C ARG A 75 -7.47 -9.63 11.18
N ILE A 76 -6.23 -9.63 10.72
CA ILE A 76 -5.57 -10.79 10.12
C ILE A 76 -4.18 -10.92 10.72
N ASP A 77 -3.81 -12.15 11.04
CA ASP A 77 -2.42 -12.52 11.33
C ASP A 77 -1.88 -13.25 10.10
N ILE A 78 -0.81 -12.70 9.51
CA ILE A 78 -0.18 -13.27 8.32
C ILE A 78 1.19 -13.82 8.70
N HIS A 79 1.36 -15.12 8.50
CA HIS A 79 2.65 -15.80 8.63
C HIS A 79 3.16 -16.15 7.23
N LEU A 80 4.30 -15.56 6.84
CA LEU A 80 4.96 -15.81 5.56
C LEU A 80 6.18 -16.71 5.78
N GLY A 81 6.25 -17.83 5.06
CA GLY A 81 7.42 -18.71 5.05
C GLY A 81 8.10 -18.74 3.68
N GLY A 82 9.43 -18.92 3.67
CA GLY A 82 10.23 -19.08 2.45
C GLY A 82 10.98 -17.82 1.99
N LYS A 83 11.65 -17.90 0.83
CA LYS A 83 12.36 -16.76 0.21
C LYS A 83 11.35 -15.76 -0.35
N ARG A 84 11.47 -14.51 0.05
CA ARG A 84 10.74 -13.39 -0.56
C ARG A 84 11.35 -13.08 -1.93
N ALA A 85 10.52 -12.65 -2.87
CA ALA A 85 10.96 -12.22 -4.20
C ALA A 85 11.70 -10.87 -4.18
N THR A 86 11.76 -10.19 -3.02
CA THR A 86 12.43 -8.89 -2.84
C THR A 86 13.37 -8.95 -1.63
N ASP A 87 14.61 -8.48 -1.80
CA ASP A 87 15.64 -8.42 -0.74
C ASP A 87 15.40 -7.33 0.31
N GLU A 88 14.38 -6.48 0.15
CA GLU A 88 14.00 -5.51 1.17
C GLU A 88 12.87 -6.05 2.05
N GLY A 89 13.20 -6.27 3.31
CA GLY A 89 12.28 -6.67 4.37
C GLY A 89 11.23 -5.60 4.69
N ILE A 90 10.25 -5.43 3.82
CA ILE A 90 9.03 -4.68 4.13
C ILE A 90 8.02 -5.65 4.74
N PHE A 91 7.94 -5.64 6.07
CA PHE A 91 6.84 -6.25 6.81
C PHE A 91 5.68 -5.25 6.86
N LEU A 92 4.76 -5.34 5.90
CA LEU A 92 3.56 -4.52 5.84
C LEU A 92 2.41 -5.19 6.60
N LEU A 93 2.64 -5.67 7.84
CA LEU A 93 1.58 -6.19 8.70
C LEU A 93 1.92 -6.01 10.18
N GLY A 94 1.43 -4.90 10.72
CA GLY A 94 1.41 -4.53 12.13
C GLY A 94 1.07 -3.04 12.23
N ASN A 95 -0.17 -2.71 12.57
CA ASN A 95 -0.74 -1.35 12.70
C ASN A 95 -0.64 -0.35 11.52
N ASP A 96 0.21 -0.58 10.52
CA ASP A 96 0.47 0.41 9.44
C ASP A 96 -0.59 0.52 8.35
N LEU A 97 -1.69 -0.23 8.44
CA LEU A 97 -2.79 -0.04 7.50
C LEU A 97 -3.55 1.29 7.71
N GLU A 98 -3.31 2.01 8.80
CA GLU A 98 -3.79 3.40 8.95
C GLU A 98 -2.95 4.40 8.15
N ARG A 99 -1.72 4.07 7.77
CA ARG A 99 -0.82 5.01 7.06
C ARG A 99 -1.12 5.14 5.56
N PHE A 100 -1.89 4.19 5.01
CA PHE A 100 -2.47 4.30 3.66
C PHE A 100 -3.78 5.08 3.63
N GLU A 101 -4.40 5.38 4.79
CA GLU A 101 -5.63 6.19 4.86
C GLU A 101 -5.35 7.69 4.73
N SER A 102 -4.09 8.13 4.86
CA SER A 102 -3.68 9.54 4.89
C SER A 102 -2.95 10.03 3.63
N GLY A 103 -3.32 9.52 2.46
CA GLY A 103 -2.64 9.95 1.24
C GLY A 103 -3.35 9.55 -0.04
N HIS A 104 -4.58 10.00 -0.23
CA HIS A 104 -5.22 10.34 -1.52
C HIS A 104 -6.62 10.88 -1.19
N ASP A 105 -6.66 12.06 -0.58
CA ASP A 105 -7.91 12.80 -0.39
C ASP A 105 -8.18 13.60 -1.67
N ASP A 106 -9.29 13.28 -2.34
CA ASP A 106 -9.72 13.84 -3.63
C ASP A 106 -10.59 15.10 -3.43
N SER A 107 -10.28 15.91 -2.40
CA SER A 107 -11.08 17.09 -2.05
C SER A 107 -10.27 18.28 -1.52
N ALA A 108 -10.13 19.30 -2.38
CA ALA A 108 -9.94 20.75 -2.10
C ALA A 108 -8.55 21.28 -1.63
N PRO A 109 -8.18 22.54 -1.99
CA PRO A 109 -6.80 23.05 -1.94
C PRO A 109 -6.37 23.53 -0.55
N PRO A 110 -5.05 23.64 -0.28
CA PRO A 110 -4.53 24.06 1.02
C PRO A 110 -4.74 25.57 1.22
N GLN A 111 -5.56 25.94 2.19
CA GLN A 111 -5.59 27.30 2.73
C GLN A 111 -4.60 27.44 3.88
N SER A 112 -3.87 28.55 3.83
CA SER A 112 -2.91 29.07 4.81
C SER A 112 -3.54 29.28 6.19
N ASP A 113 -2.78 29.01 7.25
CA ASP A 113 -2.44 30.00 8.30
C ASP A 113 -1.61 29.36 9.46
N THR A 114 -0.41 29.92 9.68
CA THR A 114 0.46 29.81 10.88
C THR A 114 -0.23 30.54 12.07
N PRO A 115 0.18 30.42 13.37
CA PRO A 115 1.37 29.80 13.96
C PRO A 115 1.17 29.02 15.30
N PRO A 116 2.14 28.23 15.79
CA PRO A 116 2.26 27.93 17.21
C PRO A 116 3.36 28.76 17.87
N GLN A 117 3.04 29.21 19.09
CA GLN A 117 3.76 30.17 19.90
C GLN A 117 5.09 29.64 20.43
N ALA A 118 6.11 30.50 20.41
CA ALA A 118 7.39 30.28 21.06
C ALA A 118 7.26 30.58 22.57
N SER A 119 7.37 29.54 23.39
CA SER A 119 7.70 29.66 24.81
C SER A 119 9.16 29.29 25.02
N THR A 120 9.97 30.31 25.24
CA THR A 120 11.08 30.41 26.20
C THR A 120 11.63 29.09 26.76
N ASN A 121 12.89 28.78 26.43
CA ASN A 121 13.92 28.80 27.47
C ASN A 121 15.33 29.01 26.93
N ARG A 122 15.92 30.08 27.43
CA ARG A 122 17.35 30.45 27.39
C ARG A 122 18.10 29.51 28.34
N HIS A 123 19.23 28.96 27.92
CA HIS A 123 20.49 29.03 28.68
C HIS A 123 21.69 28.66 27.80
N LEU A 124 22.71 29.50 27.93
CA LEU A 124 24.00 29.49 27.26
C LEU A 124 24.86 28.30 27.70
N HIS A 125 25.80 27.89 26.85
CA HIS A 125 27.27 27.75 27.06
C HIS A 125 27.84 27.34 25.68
N SER A 126 28.44 28.25 24.93
CA SER A 126 29.88 28.56 24.96
C SER A 126 30.77 27.31 24.83
N THR A 127 31.33 27.07 23.65
CA THR A 127 32.77 27.23 23.38
C THR A 127 33.04 27.04 21.89
N ALA A 128 33.75 28.02 21.34
CA ALA A 128 34.17 28.09 19.95
C ALA A 128 35.37 27.19 19.68
N SER A 129 35.44 26.70 18.45
CA SER A 129 36.61 26.11 17.80
C SER A 129 36.82 26.91 16.50
N PRO A 130 37.97 26.81 15.79
CA PRO A 130 39.38 27.02 16.13
C PRO A 130 39.91 28.25 15.31
N PRO A 131 41.22 28.54 15.07
CA PRO A 131 42.05 27.75 14.12
C PRO A 131 43.60 27.85 14.25
N ALA A 132 44.27 27.07 13.39
CA ALA A 132 45.50 27.39 12.62
C ALA A 132 46.90 27.07 13.18
N ARG A 133 47.64 26.29 12.34
CA ARG A 133 49.05 26.44 11.89
C ARG A 133 50.11 26.42 12.99
N TYR A 134 51.11 25.53 12.99
CA TYR A 134 52.06 25.11 11.95
C TYR A 134 52.55 23.68 12.27
#